data_AF-A0A5S9MI01-F1
#
_entry.id   AF-A0A5S9MI01-F1
#
_cell.length_a   1.000
_cell.length_b   1.000
_cell.length_c   1.000
_cell.angle_alpha   90.00
_cell.angle_beta   90.00
_cell.angle_gamma   90.00
#
_symmetry.space_group_name_H-M   'P 1'
#
loop_
_entity.id
_entity.type
_entity.pdbx_description
1 polymer ?
#
loop_
_entity_poly.entity_id
_entity_poly.type
_entity_poly.pdbx_seq_one_letter_code
_entity_poly.pdbx_strand_id
1 'polypeptide(L)'
;MKFAQPITDAVALMAMEYAAHYIRRAFADGEDLEARYGMAQAAMLAGLSYGSESAGAAHAMSQTLGGIIPVAHGQCVAAMMGPVMEYNWKGYPEKFARIAQAFGIDTSRMTTEEAAKAAVNWMYDLVEDLEVPSLEEQGVSKDMIDRLSKEAMKDPQTVGNPRDLNEKKRTNGFMLAALS
;
A
#
# COMPACT_ATOMS: atom_id res chain seq x y z
N MET A 1 -6.17 3.61 13.29
CA MET A 1 -5.94 2.16 13.54
C MET A 1 -7.04 1.55 14.41
N LYS A 2 -8.28 1.62 13.92
CA LYS A 2 -9.46 1.23 14.68
C LYS A 2 -9.53 -0.29 14.98
N PHE A 3 -8.82 -1.10 14.19
CA PHE A 3 -8.88 -2.57 14.23
C PHE A 3 -7.51 -3.25 14.43
N ALA A 4 -6.42 -2.50 14.47
CA ALA A 4 -5.09 -3.08 14.65
C ALA A 4 -4.87 -3.53 16.10
N GLN A 5 -4.31 -4.72 16.27
CA GLN A 5 -3.97 -5.34 17.55
C GLN A 5 -2.49 -5.72 17.58
N PRO A 6 -1.87 -5.91 18.76
CA PRO A 6 -0.48 -6.33 18.85
C PRO A 6 -0.15 -7.59 18.02
N ILE A 7 -1.08 -8.56 17.96
CA ILE A 7 -0.92 -9.78 17.17
C ILE A 7 -0.94 -9.50 15.66
N THR A 8 -1.87 -8.68 15.17
CA THR A 8 -1.96 -8.32 13.74
C THR A 8 -0.78 -7.46 13.32
N ASP A 9 -0.32 -6.55 14.19
CA ASP A 9 0.89 -5.75 13.95
C ASP A 9 2.13 -6.65 13.82
N ALA A 10 2.29 -7.64 14.68
CA ALA A 10 3.44 -8.54 14.65
C ALA A 10 3.51 -9.34 13.35
N VAL A 11 2.39 -9.94 12.92
CA VAL A 11 2.36 -10.71 11.67
C VAL A 11 2.42 -9.82 10.43
N ALA A 12 1.87 -8.60 10.47
CA ALA A 12 2.00 -7.63 9.37
C ALA A 12 3.46 -7.22 9.15
N LEU A 13 4.19 -6.91 10.22
CA LEU A 13 5.60 -6.50 10.11
C LEU A 13 6.47 -7.64 9.59
N MET A 14 6.25 -8.87 10.06
CA MET A 14 6.96 -10.04 9.51
C MET A 14 6.62 -10.29 8.04
N ALA A 15 5.36 -10.06 7.62
CA ALA A 15 4.98 -10.13 6.22
C ALA A 15 5.73 -9.09 5.37
N MET A 16 5.86 -7.86 5.88
CA MET A 16 6.60 -6.77 5.23
C MET A 16 8.10 -7.07 5.14
N GLU A 17 8.70 -7.65 6.19
CA GLU A 17 10.10 -8.09 6.21
C GLU A 17 10.37 -9.13 5.10
N TYR A 18 9.52 -10.15 5.01
CA TYR A 18 9.65 -11.15 3.96
C TYR A 18 9.41 -10.55 2.57
N ALA A 19 8.37 -9.75 2.40
CA ALA A 19 8.07 -9.11 1.12
C ALA A 19 9.25 -8.24 0.65
N ALA A 20 9.77 -7.38 1.52
CA ALA A 20 10.90 -6.50 1.20
C ALA A 20 12.16 -7.27 0.81
N HIS A 21 12.40 -8.42 1.45
CA HIS A 21 13.57 -9.25 1.17
C HIS A 21 13.46 -10.03 -0.15
N TYR A 22 12.27 -10.53 -0.51
CA TYR A 22 12.11 -11.50 -1.59
C TYR A 22 11.45 -10.97 -2.87
N ILE A 23 10.65 -9.89 -2.81
CA ILE A 23 9.79 -9.50 -3.94
C ILE A 23 10.58 -9.15 -5.20
N ARG A 24 11.67 -8.39 -5.08
CA ARG A 24 12.52 -7.99 -6.21
C ARG A 24 13.21 -9.20 -6.85
N ARG A 25 13.65 -10.16 -6.05
CA ARG A 25 14.22 -11.44 -6.52
C ARG A 25 13.18 -12.25 -7.29
N ALA A 26 12.01 -12.44 -6.70
CA ALA A 26 10.92 -13.21 -7.31
C ALA A 26 10.37 -12.58 -8.60
N PHE A 27 10.50 -11.26 -8.75
CA PHE A 27 10.18 -10.53 -9.99
C PHE A 27 11.28 -10.70 -11.04
N ALA A 28 12.54 -10.51 -10.67
CA ALA A 28 13.68 -10.61 -11.58
C ALA A 28 13.93 -12.04 -12.09
N ASP A 29 13.75 -13.04 -11.23
CA ASP A 29 13.86 -14.46 -11.57
C ASP A 29 12.67 -15.25 -11.04
N GLY A 30 11.79 -15.64 -11.96
CA GLY A 30 10.60 -16.41 -11.64
C GLY A 30 10.87 -17.84 -11.17
N GLU A 31 12.09 -18.37 -11.38
CA GLU A 31 12.50 -19.72 -11.00
C GLU A 31 13.29 -19.75 -9.68
N ASP A 32 13.54 -18.58 -9.05
CA ASP A 32 14.11 -18.49 -7.71
C ASP A 32 13.12 -19.05 -6.67
N LEU A 33 13.20 -20.37 -6.43
CA LEU A 33 12.29 -21.11 -5.54
C LEU A 33 12.35 -20.60 -4.10
N GLU A 34 13.49 -20.10 -3.64
CA GLU A 34 13.62 -19.53 -2.31
C GLU A 34 12.84 -18.21 -2.23
N ALA A 35 12.99 -17.32 -3.21
CA ALA A 35 12.25 -16.07 -3.25
C ALA A 35 10.74 -16.29 -3.44
N ARG A 36 10.34 -17.25 -4.28
CA ARG A 36 8.93 -17.66 -4.44
C ARG A 36 8.35 -18.17 -3.13
N TYR A 37 9.09 -19.02 -2.41
CA TYR A 37 8.66 -19.52 -1.10
C TYR A 37 8.56 -18.37 -0.08
N GLY A 38 9.55 -17.48 -0.03
CA GLY A 38 9.55 -16.30 0.82
C GLY A 38 8.33 -15.40 0.57
N MET A 39 7.99 -15.15 -0.69
CA MET A 39 6.78 -14.39 -1.06
C MET A 39 5.49 -15.12 -0.72
N ALA A 40 5.44 -16.46 -0.82
CA ALA A 40 4.27 -17.23 -0.38
C ALA A 40 4.05 -17.11 1.14
N GLN A 41 5.13 -17.14 1.93
CA GLN A 41 5.06 -16.88 3.38
C GLN A 41 4.62 -15.44 3.67
N ALA A 42 5.17 -14.45 2.96
CA ALA A 42 4.76 -13.05 3.09
C ALA A 42 3.25 -12.88 2.84
N ALA A 43 2.72 -13.48 1.77
CA ALA A 43 1.30 -13.42 1.43
C ALA A 43 0.41 -14.07 2.50
N MET A 44 0.81 -15.24 3.02
CA MET A 44 0.09 -15.92 4.11
C MET A 44 0.03 -15.05 5.37
N LEU A 45 1.18 -14.51 5.80
CA LEU A 45 1.29 -13.66 6.99
C LEU A 45 0.48 -12.36 6.83
N ALA A 46 0.54 -11.74 5.64
CA ALA A 46 -0.27 -10.57 5.31
C ALA A 46 -1.78 -10.89 5.42
N GLY A 47 -2.22 -12.05 4.94
CA GLY A 47 -3.60 -12.52 5.10
C GLY A 47 -4.02 -12.69 6.56
N LEU A 48 -3.15 -13.24 7.41
CA LEU A 48 -3.40 -13.33 8.86
C LEU A 48 -3.46 -11.94 9.54
N SER A 49 -2.74 -10.96 8.99
CA SER A 49 -2.69 -9.60 9.53
C SER A 49 -3.94 -8.77 9.23
N TYR A 50 -4.64 -9.06 8.14
CA TYR A 50 -5.76 -8.28 7.61
C TYR A 50 -6.91 -8.14 8.62
N GLY A 51 -6.99 -9.03 9.61
CA GLY A 51 -7.98 -8.95 10.69
C GLY A 51 -9.41 -9.04 10.17
N SER A 52 -10.36 -8.44 10.91
CA SER A 52 -11.80 -8.59 10.66
C SER A 52 -12.47 -7.49 9.84
N GLU A 53 -11.87 -6.30 9.65
CA GLU A 53 -12.72 -5.12 9.36
C GLU A 53 -12.23 -4.09 8.32
N SER A 54 -10.93 -3.93 7.99
CA SER A 54 -10.51 -2.92 6.98
C SER A 54 -9.03 -2.93 6.56
N ALA A 55 -8.76 -2.59 5.29
CA ALA A 55 -7.44 -2.40 4.68
C ALA A 55 -7.11 -0.96 4.24
N GLY A 56 -8.01 0.00 4.48
CA GLY A 56 -7.79 1.41 4.20
C GLY A 56 -7.96 1.83 2.73
N ALA A 57 -7.47 3.03 2.44
CA ALA A 57 -7.78 3.76 1.20
C ALA A 57 -7.31 3.06 -0.08
N ALA A 58 -6.12 2.46 -0.09
CA ALA A 58 -5.57 1.82 -1.30
C ALA A 58 -6.47 0.68 -1.79
N HIS A 59 -6.97 -0.16 -0.88
CA HIS A 59 -7.91 -1.22 -1.23
C HIS A 59 -9.28 -0.67 -1.65
N ALA A 60 -9.84 0.28 -0.88
CA ALA A 60 -11.12 0.92 -1.20
C ALA A 60 -11.16 1.48 -2.63
N MET A 61 -10.10 2.20 -3.01
CA MET A 61 -9.97 2.78 -4.34
C MET A 61 -9.78 1.71 -5.41
N SER A 62 -8.99 0.67 -5.13
CA SER A 62 -8.70 -0.39 -6.11
C SER A 62 -9.91 -1.29 -6.39
N GLN A 63 -10.68 -1.63 -5.35
CA GLN A 63 -11.91 -2.41 -5.47
C GLN A 63 -12.97 -1.64 -6.26
N THR A 64 -13.11 -0.35 -5.96
CA THR A 64 -14.00 0.55 -6.71
C THR A 64 -13.58 0.64 -8.18
N LEU A 65 -12.27 0.76 -8.46
CA LEU A 65 -11.77 0.85 -9.82
C LEU A 65 -12.06 -0.42 -10.62
N GLY A 66 -11.76 -1.60 -10.05
CA GLY A 66 -12.02 -2.90 -10.67
C GLY A 66 -13.51 -3.20 -10.90
N GLY A 67 -14.41 -2.52 -10.18
CA GLY A 67 -15.85 -2.59 -10.42
C GLY A 67 -16.35 -1.69 -11.56
N ILE A 68 -15.51 -0.76 -12.07
CA ILE A 68 -15.88 0.22 -13.10
C ILE A 68 -15.15 -0.05 -14.42
N ILE A 69 -13.88 -0.44 -14.37
CA ILE A 69 -13.08 -0.81 -15.54
C ILE A 69 -12.33 -2.12 -15.29
N PRO A 70 -12.00 -2.90 -16.34
CA PRO A 70 -11.28 -4.16 -16.20
C PRO A 70 -9.79 -3.91 -15.92
N VAL A 71 -9.42 -3.77 -14.64
CA VAL A 71 -8.04 -3.62 -14.18
C VAL A 71 -7.61 -4.77 -13.26
N ALA A 72 -6.33 -5.12 -13.29
CA ALA A 72 -5.78 -6.12 -12.37
C ALA A 72 -5.66 -5.51 -10.96
N HIS A 73 -6.32 -6.13 -9.98
CA HIS A 73 -6.41 -5.60 -8.61
C HIS A 73 -5.04 -5.29 -7.99
N GLY A 74 -4.07 -6.21 -8.11
CA GLY A 74 -2.73 -6.04 -7.53
C GLY A 74 -1.96 -4.85 -8.10
N GLN A 75 -2.02 -4.62 -9.43
CA GLN A 75 -1.36 -3.48 -10.09
C GLN A 75 -1.98 -2.16 -9.64
N CYS A 76 -3.31 -2.11 -9.50
CA CYS A 76 -4.00 -0.93 -9.02
C CYS A 76 -3.63 -0.60 -7.56
N VAL A 77 -3.62 -1.61 -6.68
CA VAL A 77 -3.23 -1.43 -5.27
C VAL A 77 -1.78 -0.92 -5.17
N ALA A 78 -0.87 -1.51 -5.96
CA ALA A 78 0.54 -1.13 -5.97
C ALA A 78 0.74 0.32 -6.44
N ALA A 79 0.15 0.71 -7.57
CA ALA A 79 0.23 2.08 -8.11
C ALA A 79 -0.29 3.15 -7.12
N MET A 80 -1.27 2.81 -6.29
CA MET A 80 -1.82 3.74 -5.28
C MET A 80 -1.11 3.71 -3.93
N MET A 81 -0.22 2.75 -3.68
CA MET A 81 0.33 2.54 -2.33
C MET A 81 1.21 3.71 -1.88
N GLY A 82 2.10 4.20 -2.74
CA GLY A 82 2.96 5.37 -2.47
C GLY A 82 2.15 6.61 -2.05
N PRO A 83 1.22 7.11 -2.88
CA PRO A 83 0.39 8.27 -2.55
C PRO A 83 -0.45 8.10 -1.28
N VAL A 84 -0.98 6.90 -1.05
CA VAL A 84 -1.76 6.59 0.16
C VAL A 84 -0.87 6.59 1.40
N MET A 85 0.31 5.99 1.33
CA MET A 85 1.29 5.99 2.42
C MET A 85 1.78 7.41 2.74
N GLU A 86 2.06 8.22 1.73
CA GLU A 86 2.48 9.62 1.87
C GLU A 86 1.45 10.47 2.61
N TYR A 87 0.17 10.18 2.39
CA TYR A 87 -0.90 10.81 3.14
C TYR A 87 -1.01 10.28 4.58
N ASN A 88 -0.91 8.96 4.73
CA ASN A 88 -1.26 8.25 5.96
C ASN A 88 -0.18 8.31 7.05
N TRP A 89 1.10 8.51 6.72
CA TRP A 89 2.17 8.47 7.71
C TRP A 89 1.97 9.48 8.84
N LYS A 90 1.40 10.66 8.54
CA LYS A 90 1.09 11.71 9.53
C LYS A 90 0.06 11.27 10.58
N GLY A 91 -0.74 10.25 10.29
CA GLY A 91 -1.71 9.71 11.25
C GLY A 91 -1.08 8.86 12.35
N TYR A 92 0.00 8.14 12.02
CA TYR A 92 0.71 7.24 12.95
C TYR A 92 2.21 7.14 12.57
N PRO A 93 3.00 8.22 12.77
CA PRO A 93 4.38 8.27 12.30
C PRO A 93 5.27 7.17 12.91
N GLU A 94 5.04 6.80 14.17
CA GLU A 94 5.80 5.74 14.87
C GLU A 94 5.60 4.37 14.21
N LYS A 95 4.41 4.11 13.66
CA LYS A 95 4.17 2.84 12.95
C LYS A 95 4.80 2.82 11.58
N PHE A 96 4.81 3.94 10.88
CA PHE A 96 5.55 4.06 9.62
C PHE A 96 7.07 3.94 9.82
N ALA A 97 7.60 4.44 10.94
CA ALA A 97 9.00 4.19 11.29
C ALA A 97 9.30 2.68 11.50
N ARG A 98 8.36 1.92 12.11
CA ARG A 98 8.49 0.45 12.19
C ARG A 98 8.37 -0.24 10.83
N ILE A 99 7.53 0.28 9.94
CA ILE A 99 7.44 -0.22 8.55
C ILE A 99 8.77 0.00 7.82
N ALA A 100 9.43 1.15 8.00
CA ALA A 100 10.77 1.39 7.43
C ALA A 100 11.78 0.34 7.90
N GLN A 101 11.78 0.02 9.20
CA GLN A 101 12.64 -1.03 9.77
C GLN A 101 12.31 -2.40 9.16
N ALA A 102 11.04 -2.75 9.02
CA ALA A 102 10.60 -3.99 8.37
C ALA A 102 11.06 -4.07 6.91
N PHE A 103 11.12 -2.94 6.21
CA PHE A 103 11.68 -2.85 4.86
C PHE A 103 13.21 -2.92 4.81
N GLY A 104 13.89 -3.08 5.95
CA GLY A 104 15.35 -3.19 6.04
C GLY A 104 16.09 -1.85 6.05
N ILE A 105 15.38 -0.74 6.28
CA ILE A 105 15.98 0.60 6.33
C ILE A 105 16.63 0.83 7.70
N ASP A 106 17.89 1.27 7.74
CA ASP A 106 18.53 1.69 8.98
C ASP A 106 17.98 3.04 9.45
N THR A 107 17.11 2.99 10.45
CA THR A 107 16.49 4.19 11.05
C THR A 107 17.21 4.67 12.31
N SER A 108 18.37 4.11 12.68
CA SER A 108 19.02 4.38 13.98
C SER A 108 19.41 5.84 14.20
N ARG A 109 19.63 6.58 13.10
CA ARG A 109 19.97 8.01 13.09
C ARG A 109 18.87 8.89 12.53
N MET A 110 17.68 8.33 12.31
CA MET A 110 16.53 9.05 11.81
C MET A 110 15.61 9.46 12.96
N THR A 111 15.04 10.65 12.87
CA THR A 111 13.83 11.00 13.60
C THR A 111 12.66 10.10 13.16
N THR A 112 11.61 10.01 13.97
CA THR A 112 10.40 9.26 13.61
C THR A 112 9.80 9.72 12.27
N GLU A 113 9.81 11.03 12.00
CA GLU A 113 9.30 11.59 10.75
C GLU A 113 10.16 11.18 9.55
N GLU A 114 11.49 11.26 9.67
CA GLU A 114 12.41 10.83 8.62
C GLU A 114 12.26 9.34 8.31
N ALA A 115 12.19 8.50 9.35
CA ALA A 115 11.96 7.07 9.19
C ALA A 115 10.60 6.79 8.54
N ALA A 116 9.54 7.50 8.95
CA ALA A 116 8.22 7.35 8.35
C ALA A 116 8.19 7.71 6.86
N LYS A 117 8.88 8.79 6.47
CA LYS A 117 9.04 9.19 5.07
C LYS A 117 9.93 8.22 4.28
N ALA A 118 10.95 7.63 4.92
CA ALA A 118 11.78 6.62 4.28
C ALA A 118 10.97 5.38 3.87
N ALA A 119 9.98 4.95 4.68
CA ALA A 119 9.05 3.89 4.29
C ALA A 119 8.21 4.26 3.06
N VAL A 120 7.79 5.53 2.95
CA VAL A 120 7.03 6.03 1.79
C VAL A 120 7.89 5.99 0.53
N ASN A 121 9.13 6.50 0.61
CA ASN A 121 10.04 6.52 -0.53
C ASN A 121 10.38 5.09 -1.00
N TRP A 122 10.67 4.19 -0.06
CA TRP A 122 10.93 2.78 -0.39
C TRP A 122 9.76 2.13 -1.15
N MET A 123 8.52 2.53 -0.85
CA MET A 123 7.36 2.04 -1.58
C MET A 123 7.29 2.58 -3.00
N TYR A 124 7.60 3.85 -3.22
CA TYR A 124 7.73 4.41 -4.57
C TYR A 124 8.83 3.69 -5.37
N ASP A 125 10.01 3.51 -4.76
CA ASP A 125 11.13 2.78 -5.36
C ASP A 125 10.72 1.34 -5.72
N LEU A 126 9.96 0.66 -4.84
CA LEU A 126 9.48 -0.69 -5.11
C LEU A 126 8.51 -0.74 -6.30
N VAL A 127 7.58 0.22 -6.39
CA VAL A 127 6.61 0.28 -7.50
C VAL A 127 7.34 0.47 -8.84
N GLU A 128 8.38 1.31 -8.86
CA GLU A 128 9.24 1.51 -10.03
C GLU A 128 10.06 0.25 -10.36
N ASP A 129 10.73 -0.36 -9.37
CA ASP A 129 11.55 -1.56 -9.54
C ASP A 129 10.75 -2.78 -10.07
N LEU A 130 9.44 -2.82 -9.79
CA LEU A 130 8.54 -3.88 -10.23
C LEU A 130 7.81 -3.54 -11.53
N GLU A 131 8.15 -2.43 -12.18
CA GLU A 131 7.56 -1.97 -13.44
C GLU A 131 6.02 -1.93 -13.37
N VAL A 132 5.48 -1.49 -12.23
CA VAL A 132 4.04 -1.42 -12.04
C VAL A 132 3.48 -0.29 -12.92
N PRO A 133 2.53 -0.58 -13.82
CA PRO A 133 1.98 0.46 -14.70
C PRO A 133 1.23 1.51 -13.89
N SER A 134 1.28 2.77 -14.34
CA SER A 134 0.50 3.85 -13.73
C SER A 134 -1.01 3.60 -13.88
N LEU A 135 -1.86 4.32 -13.15
CA LEU A 135 -3.31 4.21 -13.35
C LEU A 135 -3.71 4.66 -14.77
N GLU A 136 -3.01 5.63 -15.37
CA GLU A 136 -3.29 6.05 -16.76
C GLU A 136 -2.97 4.92 -17.76
N GLU A 137 -1.83 4.23 -17.58
CA GLU A 137 -1.44 3.07 -18.38
C GLU A 137 -2.39 1.87 -18.19
N GLN A 138 -3.02 1.78 -17.02
CA GLN A 138 -4.10 0.82 -16.72
C GLN A 138 -5.47 1.25 -17.28
N GLY A 139 -5.58 2.40 -17.96
CA GLY A 139 -6.80 2.87 -18.62
C GLY A 139 -7.68 3.79 -17.77
N VAL A 140 -7.17 4.35 -16.68
CA VAL A 140 -7.87 5.38 -15.89
C VAL A 140 -7.68 6.75 -16.53
N SER A 141 -8.76 7.36 -16.97
CA SER A 141 -8.72 8.74 -17.47
C SER A 141 -8.98 9.77 -16.36
N LYS A 142 -8.46 10.99 -16.54
CA LYS A 142 -8.59 12.07 -15.55
C LYS A 142 -10.04 12.44 -15.21
N ASP A 143 -10.94 12.34 -16.18
CA ASP A 143 -12.37 12.61 -16.00
C ASP A 143 -13.09 11.55 -15.14
N MET A 144 -12.50 10.36 -14.97
CA MET A 144 -13.05 9.32 -14.10
C MET A 144 -12.76 9.54 -12.61
N ILE A 145 -11.68 10.25 -12.26
CA ILE A 145 -11.20 10.40 -10.87
C ILE A 145 -12.29 10.88 -9.94
N ASP A 146 -13.09 11.84 -10.39
CA ASP A 146 -14.09 12.51 -9.58
C ASP A 146 -15.24 11.56 -9.19
N ARG A 147 -15.60 10.65 -10.10
CA ARG A 147 -16.56 9.56 -9.86
C ARG A 147 -15.91 8.49 -8.99
N LEU A 148 -14.72 8.04 -9.34
CA LEU A 148 -14.00 6.97 -8.64
C LEU A 148 -13.78 7.30 -7.17
N SER A 149 -13.32 8.51 -6.88
CA SER A 149 -13.09 8.99 -5.51
C SER A 149 -14.37 9.07 -4.70
N LYS A 150 -15.49 9.45 -5.32
CA LYS A 150 -16.80 9.48 -4.66
C LYS A 150 -17.30 8.07 -4.32
N GLU A 151 -17.11 7.12 -5.21
CA GLU A 151 -17.53 5.73 -5.00
C GLU A 151 -16.60 5.03 -3.98
N ALA A 152 -15.29 5.28 -4.03
CA ALA A 152 -14.31 4.72 -3.08
C ALA A 152 -14.60 5.13 -1.63
N MET A 153 -15.15 6.33 -1.41
CA MET A 153 -15.57 6.77 -0.07
C MET A 153 -16.76 6.00 0.51
N LYS A 154 -17.49 5.23 -0.31
CA LYS A 154 -18.57 4.35 0.14
C LYS A 154 -18.08 2.93 0.45
N ASP A 155 -16.83 2.63 0.11
CA ASP A 155 -16.26 1.31 0.30
C ASP A 155 -15.99 1.06 1.80
N PRO A 156 -16.40 -0.11 2.35
CA PRO A 156 -16.22 -0.42 3.77
C PRO A 156 -14.73 -0.45 4.18
N GLN A 157 -13.80 -0.64 3.24
CA GLN A 157 -12.37 -0.59 3.54
C GLN A 157 -11.90 0.79 4.01
N THR A 158 -12.66 1.86 3.78
CA THR A 158 -12.26 3.21 4.23
C THR A 158 -12.26 3.40 5.75
N VAL A 159 -13.06 2.64 6.50
CA VAL A 159 -13.31 2.84 7.94
C VAL A 159 -12.09 2.62 8.84
N GLY A 160 -11.12 1.82 8.39
CA GLY A 160 -9.87 1.56 9.10
C GLY A 160 -8.70 2.45 8.70
N ASN A 161 -8.89 3.36 7.73
CA ASN A 161 -7.80 4.22 7.26
C ASN A 161 -7.22 5.06 8.43
N PRO A 162 -5.89 5.09 8.61
CA PRO A 162 -5.27 5.70 9.78
C PRO A 162 -5.47 7.22 9.89
N ARG A 163 -5.69 7.89 8.77
CA ARG A 163 -5.93 9.32 8.71
C ARG A 163 -7.27 9.58 8.04
N ASP A 164 -8.08 10.46 8.62
CA ASP A 164 -9.43 10.74 8.15
C ASP A 164 -9.47 11.12 6.65
N LEU A 165 -10.37 10.50 5.88
CA LEU A 165 -10.52 10.70 4.44
C LEU A 165 -11.59 11.75 4.09
N ASN A 166 -12.19 12.44 5.09
CA ASN A 166 -13.37 13.32 4.98
C ASN A 166 -13.34 14.51 4.00
N GLU A 167 -12.38 14.59 3.08
CA GLU A 167 -12.39 15.54 1.98
C GLU A 167 -12.26 14.82 0.64
N LYS A 168 -13.25 14.96 -0.26
CA LYS A 168 -13.20 14.49 -1.66
C LYS A 168 -11.90 14.92 -2.37
N LYS A 169 -11.34 16.07 -2.00
CA LYS A 169 -10.06 16.57 -2.51
C LYS A 169 -8.88 15.62 -2.25
N ARG A 170 -8.93 14.81 -1.19
CA ARG A 170 -7.81 13.95 -0.75
C ARG A 170 -7.77 12.63 -1.52
N THR A 171 -8.91 11.96 -1.68
CA THR A 171 -9.01 10.75 -2.52
C THR A 171 -8.74 11.07 -3.99
N ASN A 172 -9.24 12.21 -4.48
CA ASN A 172 -8.84 12.73 -5.79
C ASN A 172 -7.32 12.91 -5.89
N GLY A 173 -6.69 13.43 -4.83
CA GLY A 173 -5.25 13.63 -4.76
C GLY A 173 -4.45 12.33 -4.90
N PHE A 174 -4.89 11.24 -4.28
CA PHE A 174 -4.22 9.94 -4.40
C PHE A 174 -4.31 9.40 -5.82
N MET A 175 -5.52 9.43 -6.41
CA MET A 175 -5.71 8.94 -7.78
C MET A 175 -4.96 9.81 -8.79
N LEU A 176 -4.93 11.14 -8.61
CA LEU A 176 -4.15 12.05 -9.46
C LEU A 176 -2.65 11.77 -9.36
N ALA A 177 -2.14 11.52 -8.15
CA ALA A 177 -0.72 11.19 -7.95
C ALA A 177 -0.36 9.81 -8.52
N ALA A 178 -1.31 8.89 -8.61
CA ALA A 178 -1.10 7.55 -9.18
C ALA A 178 -1.33 7.48 -10.71
N LEU A 179 -1.68 8.58 -11.38
CA LEU A 179 -1.84 8.62 -12.83
C LEU A 179 -0.51 8.60 -13.59
N SER A 180 0.59 9.05 -12.97
CA SER A 180 1.90 9.24 -13.61
C SER A 180 3.01 8.61 -12.80
#